data_AF-A0A967F096-F1
#
_entry.id   AF-A0A967F096-F1
#
_cell.length_a   1.000
_cell.length_b   1.000
_cell.length_c   1.000
_cell.angle_alpha   90.00
_cell.angle_beta   90.00
_cell.angle_gamma   90.00
#
_symmetry.space_group_name_H-M   'P 1'
#
loop_
_entity.id
_entity.type
_entity.pdbx_description
1 polymer ?
#
loop_
_entity_poly.entity_id
_entity_poly.type
_entity_poly.pdbx_seq_one_letter_code
_entity_poly.pdbx_strand_id
1 'polypeptide(L)'
;MLQSTSQEATGFPAGRVAALAVLLLVGFVLQPQAGAGAAGAEAVEAPGPLVDVAWVKANAANDAVRLLDIRNKIGGGSAAVFAQGHIPGSVYSDYLQDGWRTKREGVPGQLPSVASLEALIGGLGIGNDHHVVIVAAGASALEMGSATRVYWTFKVLGHDAVSILDGGYRAYTADQANPVATGRSLPEAVIFAAQFRPEMVADRDDVAAAMQSGGTLIDNRPTAQYLGQSSHPAAQRPGTIPGAVSVPESQLTDAKGRFVSSTRVAALLEAAGVGAGDEEAITFCNTGHWASLGWFAQSEILGRKNVRLYDGSMVDWTAQTDLPIEVEVAKTQ
;
A
#
# COMPACT_ATOMS: atom_id res chain seq x y z
N MET A 1 -57.05 -8.95 -34.13
CA MET A 1 -58.03 -9.42 -35.13
C MET A 1 -57.78 -8.61 -36.40
N LEU A 2 -57.31 -9.29 -37.47
CA LEU A 2 -57.42 -9.00 -38.92
C LEU A 2 -57.15 -7.54 -39.41
N GLN A 3 -55.98 -7.28 -40.02
CA GLN A 3 -55.70 -7.27 -41.48
C GLN A 3 -56.51 -6.24 -42.30
N SER A 4 -55.83 -5.29 -42.96
CA SER A 4 -55.88 -5.14 -44.43
C SER A 4 -54.85 -4.15 -44.97
N THR A 5 -54.06 -4.62 -45.93
CA THR A 5 -53.25 -3.90 -46.92
C THR A 5 -54.11 -3.31 -48.04
N SER A 6 -53.67 -2.20 -48.66
CA SER A 6 -53.74 -2.02 -50.13
C SER A 6 -52.94 -0.79 -50.59
N GLN A 7 -52.11 -1.03 -51.61
CA GLN A 7 -51.36 -0.07 -52.42
C GLN A 7 -52.29 0.74 -53.35
N GLU A 8 -51.83 1.90 -53.82
CA GLU A 8 -52.00 2.27 -55.24
C GLU A 8 -50.76 3.03 -55.75
N ALA A 9 -50.52 2.84 -57.05
CA ALA A 9 -49.31 3.16 -57.80
C ALA A 9 -49.54 4.31 -58.80
N THR A 10 -48.46 4.84 -59.39
CA THR A 10 -48.31 5.41 -60.75
C THR A 10 -47.03 6.26 -60.75
N GLY A 11 -46.14 6.31 -61.74
CA GLY A 11 -46.00 5.70 -63.06
C GLY A 11 -44.64 6.13 -63.63
N PHE A 12 -44.01 5.26 -64.44
CA PHE A 12 -42.83 5.56 -65.26
C PHE A 12 -43.28 6.13 -66.63
N PRO A 13 -42.43 6.88 -67.37
CA PRO A 13 -41.64 6.20 -68.40
C PRO A 13 -40.19 6.71 -68.56
N ALA A 14 -39.46 5.92 -69.35
CA ALA A 14 -38.02 5.90 -69.55
C ALA A 14 -37.46 7.00 -70.48
N GLY A 15 -36.17 7.30 -70.28
CA GLY A 15 -35.31 7.97 -71.25
C GLY A 15 -33.88 7.48 -71.10
N ARG A 16 -33.38 6.75 -72.11
CA ARG A 16 -32.03 6.20 -72.19
C ARG A 16 -31.01 7.27 -72.61
N VAL A 17 -29.85 7.34 -71.96
CA VAL A 17 -28.57 7.65 -72.62
C VAL A 17 -27.48 6.81 -71.97
N ALA A 18 -26.81 6.01 -72.79
CA ALA A 18 -25.62 5.25 -72.43
C ALA A 18 -24.40 6.19 -72.50
N ALA A 19 -23.58 6.20 -71.45
CA ALA A 19 -22.24 6.77 -71.49
C ALA A 19 -21.27 5.80 -70.80
N LEU A 20 -20.31 5.36 -71.60
CA LEU A 20 -19.20 4.48 -71.27
C LEU A 20 -18.23 5.24 -70.36
N ALA A 21 -18.02 4.76 -69.12
CA ALA A 21 -17.00 5.31 -68.23
C ALA A 21 -15.96 4.23 -67.90
N VAL A 22 -14.72 4.50 -68.30
CA VAL A 22 -13.52 3.69 -68.09
C VAL A 22 -13.21 3.64 -66.59
N LEU A 23 -13.12 2.44 -66.03
CA LEU A 23 -12.68 2.20 -64.65
C LEU A 23 -11.15 2.41 -64.56
N LEU A 24 -10.71 3.57 -64.10
CA LEU A 24 -9.34 3.77 -63.61
C LEU A 24 -9.33 3.46 -62.10
N LEU A 25 -8.85 2.26 -61.74
CA LEU A 25 -8.50 1.89 -60.38
C LEU A 25 -7.28 2.70 -59.94
N VAL A 26 -7.50 3.83 -59.27
CA VAL A 26 -6.46 4.50 -58.48
C VAL A 26 -6.36 3.75 -57.16
N GLY A 27 -5.30 2.97 -56.99
CA GLY A 27 -4.94 2.36 -55.73
C GLY A 27 -4.60 3.44 -54.71
N PHE A 28 -5.52 3.72 -53.79
CA PHE A 28 -5.25 4.53 -52.61
C PHE A 28 -4.50 3.63 -51.61
N VAL A 29 -3.17 3.72 -51.62
CA VAL A 29 -2.36 3.22 -50.51
C VAL A 29 -2.65 4.16 -49.33
N LEU A 30 -3.48 3.73 -48.38
CA LEU A 30 -3.54 4.38 -47.07
C LEU A 30 -2.14 4.23 -46.43
N GLN A 31 -1.36 5.30 -46.48
CA GLN A 31 -0.21 5.41 -45.60
C GLN A 31 -0.73 5.59 -44.17
N PRO A 32 -0.23 4.81 -43.19
CA PRO A 32 -0.56 5.08 -41.80
C PRO A 32 -0.01 6.46 -41.46
N GLN A 33 -0.90 7.38 -41.12
CA GLN A 33 -0.53 8.61 -40.45
C GLN A 33 0.12 8.20 -39.13
N ALA A 34 1.39 8.56 -38.96
CA ALA A 34 2.09 8.44 -37.70
C ALA A 34 1.29 9.22 -36.66
N GLY A 35 0.51 8.51 -35.85
CA GLY A 35 -0.04 9.06 -34.63
C GLY A 35 1.13 9.56 -33.80
N ALA A 36 1.05 10.79 -33.33
CA ALA A 36 1.95 11.32 -32.34
C ALA A 36 2.04 10.29 -31.21
N GLY A 37 3.21 9.65 -31.09
CA GLY A 37 3.45 8.67 -30.05
C GLY A 37 3.15 9.33 -28.72
N ALA A 38 2.32 8.68 -27.90
CA ALA A 38 2.38 8.90 -26.48
C ALA A 38 3.85 8.75 -26.09
N ALA A 39 4.49 9.86 -25.75
CA ALA A 39 5.79 9.83 -25.11
C ALA A 39 5.57 8.96 -23.87
N GLY A 40 6.06 7.72 -23.91
CA GLY A 40 6.06 6.87 -22.74
C GLY A 40 6.77 7.65 -21.66
N ALA A 41 6.07 7.95 -20.56
CA ALA A 41 6.72 8.50 -19.38
C ALA A 41 7.86 7.54 -19.06
N GLU A 42 9.10 8.02 -19.13
CA GLU A 42 10.24 7.22 -18.70
C GLU A 42 9.97 6.80 -17.26
N ALA A 43 10.06 5.49 -16.99
CA ALA A 43 9.82 4.96 -15.65
C ALA A 43 10.74 5.70 -14.67
N VAL A 44 10.16 6.33 -13.66
CA VAL A 44 10.93 7.06 -12.66
C VAL A 44 11.65 6.04 -11.79
N GLU A 45 12.97 5.98 -11.91
CA GLU A 45 13.78 5.07 -11.10
C GLU A 45 13.90 5.63 -9.67
N ALA A 46 13.20 5.00 -8.73
CA ALA A 46 13.40 5.25 -7.31
C ALA A 46 14.61 4.46 -6.80
N PRO A 47 15.44 5.04 -5.91
CA PRO A 47 16.61 4.37 -5.35
C PRO A 47 16.27 3.16 -4.46
N GLY A 48 14.99 2.95 -4.14
CA GLY A 48 14.52 1.82 -3.34
C GLY A 48 13.20 2.10 -2.63
N PRO A 49 12.90 1.31 -1.57
CA PRO A 49 11.65 1.43 -0.82
C PRO A 49 11.57 2.71 0.03
N LEU A 50 12.71 3.36 0.26
CA LEU A 50 12.81 4.67 0.92
C LEU A 50 13.40 5.68 -0.07
N VAL A 51 12.78 6.86 -0.16
CA VAL A 51 13.30 8.02 -0.88
C VAL A 51 13.59 9.14 0.08
N ASP A 52 14.58 9.97 -0.24
CA ASP A 52 14.91 11.15 0.56
C ASP A 52 14.22 12.42 0.02
N VAL A 53 14.43 13.52 0.75
CA VAL A 53 13.87 14.83 0.38
C VAL A 53 14.44 15.32 -0.95
N ALA A 54 15.68 14.98 -1.30
CA ALA A 54 16.31 15.43 -2.54
C ALA A 54 15.63 14.78 -3.75
N TRP A 55 15.39 13.47 -3.68
CA TRP A 55 14.64 12.72 -4.70
C TRP A 55 13.22 13.26 -4.84
N VAL A 56 12.51 13.51 -3.73
CA VAL A 56 11.15 14.06 -3.79
C VAL A 56 11.14 15.44 -4.44
N LYS A 57 12.09 16.33 -4.11
CA LYS A 57 12.20 17.66 -4.75
C LYS A 57 12.44 17.56 -6.25
N ALA A 58 13.25 16.60 -6.69
CA ALA A 58 13.56 16.40 -8.11
C ALA A 58 12.37 15.83 -8.90
N ASN A 59 11.46 15.10 -8.25
CA ASN A 59 10.44 14.31 -8.93
C ASN A 59 8.99 14.69 -8.60
N ALA A 60 8.72 15.58 -7.63
CA ALA A 60 7.36 15.94 -7.21
C ALA A 60 6.50 16.55 -8.32
N ALA A 61 7.13 17.16 -9.35
CA ALA A 61 6.44 17.74 -10.51
C ALA A 61 6.35 16.76 -11.70
N ASN A 62 6.82 15.53 -11.57
CA ASN A 62 6.74 14.51 -12.62
C ASN A 62 5.34 13.87 -12.60
N ASP A 63 4.64 13.90 -13.73
CA ASP A 63 3.30 13.34 -13.87
C ASP A 63 3.25 11.82 -13.61
N ALA A 64 4.36 11.11 -13.72
CA ALA A 64 4.48 9.69 -13.36
C ALA A 64 4.64 9.47 -11.85
N VAL A 65 4.82 10.50 -11.03
CA VAL A 65 4.93 10.38 -9.57
C VAL A 65 3.63 10.83 -8.89
N ARG A 66 3.20 10.08 -7.89
CA ARG A 66 2.06 10.44 -7.03
C ARG A 66 2.51 10.50 -5.59
N LEU A 67 2.52 11.71 -5.02
CA LEU A 67 2.78 11.89 -3.60
C LEU A 67 1.47 11.64 -2.83
N LEU A 68 1.40 10.55 -2.07
CA LEU A 68 0.25 10.20 -1.25
C LEU A 68 0.51 10.64 0.20
N ASP A 69 -0.07 11.76 0.59
CA ASP A 69 0.01 12.28 1.96
C ASP A 69 -1.02 11.59 2.85
N ILE A 70 -0.51 10.80 3.80
CA ILE A 70 -1.32 9.98 4.71
C ILE A 70 -1.35 10.52 6.15
N ARG A 71 -0.94 11.78 6.34
CA ARG A 71 -0.87 12.40 7.66
C ARG A 71 -2.24 12.35 8.33
N ASN A 72 -2.28 11.68 9.47
CA ASN A 72 -3.47 11.45 10.26
C ASN A 72 -3.21 11.82 11.73
N LYS A 73 -4.23 11.69 12.58
CA LYS A 73 -4.17 12.12 13.98
C LYS A 73 -3.01 11.54 14.80
N ILE A 74 -2.44 10.37 14.43
CA ILE A 74 -1.26 9.79 15.09
C ILE A 74 -0.08 10.76 15.06
N GLY A 75 0.16 11.38 13.90
CA GLY A 75 1.24 12.34 13.69
C GLY A 75 0.80 13.81 13.81
N GLY A 76 -0.39 14.07 14.37
CA GLY A 76 -1.00 15.41 14.40
C GLY A 76 -1.52 15.89 13.04
N GLY A 77 -1.68 14.99 12.08
CA GLY A 77 -2.23 15.27 10.75
C GLY A 77 -3.75 15.21 10.69
N SER A 78 -4.29 15.81 9.63
CA SER A 78 -5.71 15.75 9.23
C SER A 78 -5.85 16.39 7.85
N ALA A 79 -7.02 16.27 7.22
CA ALA A 79 -7.32 16.99 5.98
C ALA A 79 -7.15 18.52 6.13
N ALA A 80 -7.45 19.08 7.31
CA ALA A 80 -7.28 20.50 7.59
C ALA A 80 -5.79 20.89 7.69
N VAL A 81 -4.97 20.04 8.32
CA VAL A 81 -3.51 20.24 8.41
C VAL A 81 -2.87 20.11 7.03
N PHE A 82 -3.32 19.14 6.22
CA PHE A 82 -2.91 19.01 4.82
C PHE A 82 -3.23 20.29 4.04
N ALA A 83 -4.46 20.81 4.17
CA ALA A 83 -4.88 22.01 3.46
C ALA A 83 -4.11 23.28 3.89
N GLN A 84 -3.53 23.31 5.09
CA GLN A 84 -2.67 24.39 5.56
C GLN A 84 -1.24 24.28 5.02
N GLY A 85 -0.78 23.08 4.65
CA GLY A 85 0.56 22.88 4.12
C GLY A 85 0.85 21.41 3.78
N HIS A 86 1.21 21.16 2.53
CA HIS A 86 1.63 19.85 2.01
C HIS A 86 2.70 20.00 0.92
N ILE A 87 3.34 18.89 0.56
CA ILE A 87 4.30 18.87 -0.55
C ILE A 87 3.52 19.15 -1.85
N PRO A 88 3.95 20.08 -2.71
CA PRO A 88 3.27 20.35 -3.97
C PRO A 88 3.05 19.08 -4.80
N GLY A 89 1.84 18.92 -5.32
CA GLY A 89 1.44 17.72 -6.07
C GLY A 89 0.90 16.57 -5.22
N SER A 90 0.92 16.68 -3.89
CA SER A 90 0.32 15.64 -3.03
C SER A 90 -1.19 15.50 -3.21
N VAL A 91 -1.67 14.26 -3.15
CA VAL A 91 -3.06 13.91 -2.84
C VAL A 91 -3.15 13.50 -1.38
N TYR A 92 -4.27 13.78 -0.73
CA TYR A 92 -4.50 13.44 0.67
C TYR A 92 -5.37 12.20 0.84
N SER A 93 -5.00 11.30 1.74
CA SER A 93 -5.88 10.24 2.23
C SER A 93 -5.55 9.87 3.69
N ASP A 94 -6.50 10.05 4.60
CA ASP A 94 -6.32 9.69 6.01
C ASP A 94 -6.26 8.16 6.18
N TYR A 95 -5.07 7.66 6.54
CA TYR A 95 -4.83 6.23 6.80
C TYR A 95 -5.83 5.57 7.76
N LEU A 96 -6.38 6.30 8.74
CA LEU A 96 -7.30 5.74 9.73
C LEU A 96 -8.76 5.82 9.32
N GLN A 97 -9.12 6.69 8.36
CA GLN A 97 -10.52 7.04 8.09
C GLN A 97 -10.96 6.75 6.65
N ASP A 98 -10.06 6.80 5.68
CA ASP A 98 -10.43 6.79 4.25
C ASP A 98 -10.48 5.38 3.66
N GLY A 99 -10.41 4.34 4.49
CA GLY A 99 -10.65 2.97 4.06
C GLY A 99 -9.40 2.16 3.71
N TRP A 100 -8.21 2.57 4.17
CA TRP A 100 -6.99 1.73 4.10
C TRP A 100 -7.04 0.49 5.02
N ARG A 101 -7.95 0.51 5.98
CA ARG A 101 -8.15 -0.54 6.98
C ARG A 101 -9.63 -0.69 7.27
N THR A 102 -10.04 -1.91 7.56
CA THR A 102 -11.43 -2.22 7.90
C THR A 102 -11.52 -3.10 9.13
N LYS A 103 -12.75 -3.33 9.59
CA LYS A 103 -13.05 -4.30 10.63
C LYS A 103 -13.68 -5.53 9.97
N ARG A 104 -13.09 -6.71 10.16
CA ARG A 104 -13.66 -7.99 9.72
C ARG A 104 -13.88 -8.87 10.94
N GLU A 105 -15.07 -9.46 11.06
CA GLU A 105 -15.37 -10.45 12.11
C GLU A 105 -15.05 -9.99 13.54
N GLY A 106 -15.22 -8.69 13.83
CA GLY A 106 -14.87 -8.15 15.15
C GLY A 106 -13.43 -7.64 15.29
N VAL A 107 -12.53 -8.03 14.39
CA VAL A 107 -11.10 -7.67 14.39
C VAL A 107 -10.87 -6.38 13.61
N PRO A 108 -10.37 -5.31 14.25
CA PRO A 108 -10.07 -4.05 13.59
C PRO A 108 -8.72 -4.07 12.88
N GLY A 109 -8.56 -3.20 11.89
CA GLY A 109 -7.27 -2.92 11.28
C GLY A 109 -6.88 -3.83 10.11
N GLN A 110 -7.80 -4.71 9.72
CA GLN A 110 -7.69 -5.68 8.64
C GLN A 110 -7.57 -5.02 7.27
N LEU A 111 -6.95 -5.74 6.32
CA LEU A 111 -6.94 -5.37 4.91
C LEU A 111 -8.39 -5.33 4.37
N PRO A 112 -8.82 -4.23 3.75
CA PRO A 112 -10.11 -4.15 3.06
C PRO A 112 -10.18 -5.10 1.84
N SER A 113 -11.38 -5.23 1.27
CA SER A 113 -11.53 -5.99 0.02
C SER A 113 -10.74 -5.33 -1.11
N VAL A 114 -10.25 -6.15 -2.06
CA VAL A 114 -9.54 -5.67 -3.25
C VAL A 114 -10.34 -4.59 -3.98
N ALA A 115 -11.63 -4.83 -4.22
CA ALA A 115 -12.50 -3.85 -4.89
C ALA A 115 -12.61 -2.51 -4.14
N SER A 116 -12.63 -2.53 -2.80
CA SER A 116 -12.63 -1.30 -2.00
C SER A 116 -11.32 -0.53 -2.13
N LEU A 117 -10.19 -1.25 -2.19
CA LEU A 117 -8.87 -0.65 -2.34
C LEU A 117 -8.64 -0.12 -3.76
N GLU A 118 -9.08 -0.83 -4.79
CA GLU A 118 -9.07 -0.35 -6.17
C GLU A 118 -9.86 0.97 -6.32
N ALA A 119 -11.06 1.03 -5.72
CA ALA A 119 -11.87 2.24 -5.74
C ALA A 119 -11.23 3.39 -4.96
N LEU A 120 -10.64 3.12 -3.78
CA LEU A 120 -9.92 4.12 -2.99
C LEU A 120 -8.71 4.67 -3.75
N ILE A 121 -7.83 3.80 -4.23
CA ILE A 121 -6.57 4.18 -4.89
C ILE A 121 -6.84 4.88 -6.22
N GLY A 122 -7.74 4.33 -7.04
CA GLY A 122 -8.16 4.96 -8.29
C GLY A 122 -8.84 6.31 -8.07
N GLY A 123 -9.66 6.45 -7.02
CA GLY A 123 -10.28 7.72 -6.63
C GLY A 123 -9.29 8.78 -6.15
N LEU A 124 -8.08 8.39 -5.76
CA LEU A 124 -6.96 9.29 -5.45
C LEU A 124 -6.13 9.67 -6.68
N GLY A 125 -6.58 9.31 -7.89
CA GLY A 125 -5.86 9.58 -9.14
C GLY A 125 -4.57 8.78 -9.31
N ILE A 126 -4.47 7.63 -8.62
CA ILE A 126 -3.32 6.73 -8.68
C ILE A 126 -3.70 5.53 -9.56
N GLY A 127 -3.11 5.48 -10.75
CA GLY A 127 -3.16 4.35 -11.68
C GLY A 127 -1.91 3.46 -11.58
N ASN A 128 -1.95 2.30 -12.25
CA ASN A 128 -0.87 1.29 -12.18
C ASN A 128 0.49 1.73 -12.75
N ASP A 129 0.53 2.79 -13.54
CA ASP A 129 1.72 3.37 -14.19
C ASP A 129 2.46 4.41 -13.34
N HIS A 130 1.88 4.81 -12.20
CA HIS A 130 2.50 5.80 -11.33
C HIS A 130 3.52 5.16 -10.39
N HIS A 131 4.57 5.91 -10.04
CA HIS A 131 5.38 5.65 -8.86
C HIS A 131 4.78 6.40 -7.66
N VAL A 132 4.31 5.66 -6.65
CA VAL A 132 3.70 6.24 -5.46
C VAL A 132 4.76 6.54 -4.40
N VAL A 133 4.78 7.76 -3.87
CA VAL A 133 5.57 8.08 -2.67
C VAL A 133 4.64 8.40 -1.52
N ILE A 134 4.68 7.56 -0.49
CA ILE A 134 3.89 7.73 0.71
C ILE A 134 4.56 8.76 1.62
N VAL A 135 3.81 9.79 1.98
CA VAL A 135 4.25 10.89 2.83
C VAL A 135 3.54 10.78 4.18
N ALA A 136 4.32 10.29 5.15
CA ALA A 136 3.98 10.25 6.56
C ALA A 136 4.24 11.61 7.23
N ALA A 137 3.85 11.83 8.48
CA ALA A 137 4.20 13.02 9.25
C ALA A 137 5.70 13.09 9.61
N GLY A 138 6.34 11.95 9.90
CA GLY A 138 7.74 11.89 10.33
C GLY A 138 7.93 12.12 11.83
N ALA A 139 7.18 11.40 12.67
CA ALA A 139 7.13 11.69 14.11
C ALA A 139 7.53 10.54 15.04
N SER A 140 7.30 9.28 14.65
CA SER A 140 7.53 8.11 15.50
C SER A 140 7.43 6.82 14.70
N ALA A 141 7.81 5.69 15.33
CA ALA A 141 7.59 4.35 14.79
C ALA A 141 6.09 4.06 14.55
N LEU A 142 5.21 4.47 15.47
CA LEU A 142 3.75 4.40 15.28
C LEU A 142 3.26 5.19 14.05
N GLU A 143 3.92 6.28 13.70
CA GLU A 143 3.55 7.05 12.52
C GLU A 143 4.10 6.39 11.23
N MET A 144 5.36 5.96 11.24
CA MET A 144 5.96 5.18 10.16
C MET A 144 5.22 3.84 9.92
N GLY A 145 4.60 3.27 10.96
CA GLY A 145 3.70 2.12 10.84
C GLY A 145 2.47 2.40 9.96
N SER A 146 2.00 3.65 9.91
CA SER A 146 0.95 4.05 8.96
C SER A 146 1.46 3.98 7.53
N ALA A 147 2.66 4.51 7.27
CA ALA A 147 3.26 4.52 5.95
C ALA A 147 3.61 3.12 5.45
N THR A 148 4.23 2.29 6.28
CA THR A 148 4.55 0.90 5.91
C THR A 148 3.31 0.05 5.72
N ARG A 149 2.20 0.32 6.42
CA ARG A 149 0.95 -0.39 6.21
C ARG A 149 0.31 -0.05 4.85
N VAL A 150 0.34 1.22 4.48
CA VAL A 150 -0.11 1.66 3.13
C VAL A 150 0.83 1.10 2.07
N TYR A 151 2.13 1.13 2.29
CA TYR A 151 3.14 0.53 1.41
C TYR A 151 2.86 -0.96 1.18
N TRP A 152 2.71 -1.73 2.27
CA TRP A 152 2.39 -3.16 2.21
C TRP A 152 1.08 -3.40 1.45
N THR A 153 0.08 -2.52 1.60
CA THR A 153 -1.17 -2.61 0.85
C THR A 153 -0.93 -2.50 -0.66
N PHE A 154 -0.11 -1.55 -1.14
CA PHE A 154 0.26 -1.48 -2.55
C PHE A 154 0.96 -2.75 -3.03
N LYS A 155 1.90 -3.29 -2.24
CA LYS A 155 2.64 -4.51 -2.57
C LYS A 155 1.74 -5.75 -2.65
N VAL A 156 0.80 -5.88 -1.72
CA VAL A 156 -0.24 -6.93 -1.72
C VAL A 156 -1.16 -6.79 -2.93
N LEU A 157 -1.42 -5.58 -3.42
CA LEU A 157 -2.21 -5.35 -4.63
C LEU A 157 -1.39 -5.44 -5.92
N GLY A 158 -0.12 -5.87 -5.84
CA GLY A 158 0.72 -6.09 -7.01
C GLY A 158 1.35 -4.83 -7.60
N HIS A 159 1.37 -3.73 -6.84
CA HIS A 159 1.96 -2.47 -7.27
C HIS A 159 3.32 -2.26 -6.60
N ASP A 160 4.39 -2.52 -7.35
CA ASP A 160 5.77 -2.47 -6.85
C ASP A 160 6.43 -1.10 -6.90
N ALA A 161 5.92 -0.20 -7.75
CA ALA A 161 6.42 1.17 -7.91
C ALA A 161 5.95 2.07 -6.76
N VAL A 162 6.38 1.74 -5.54
CA VAL A 162 6.02 2.45 -4.32
C VAL A 162 7.25 2.66 -3.44
N SER A 163 7.35 3.84 -2.83
CA SER A 163 8.37 4.23 -1.85
C SER A 163 7.74 5.00 -0.69
N ILE A 164 8.47 5.15 0.40
CA ILE A 164 8.12 6.05 1.51
C ILE A 164 9.14 7.19 1.57
N LEU A 165 8.69 8.42 1.77
CA LEU A 165 9.59 9.53 2.10
C LEU A 165 10.12 9.35 3.52
N ASP A 166 11.42 9.04 3.64
CA ASP A 166 12.04 8.72 4.93
C ASP A 166 12.10 9.95 5.86
N GLY A 167 11.46 9.83 7.03
CA GLY A 167 11.23 10.94 7.95
C GLY A 167 10.10 11.89 7.54
N GLY A 168 9.33 11.56 6.50
CA GLY A 168 8.05 12.17 6.15
C GLY A 168 8.07 13.67 5.89
N TYR A 169 6.90 14.29 6.04
CA TYR A 169 6.69 15.72 5.84
C TYR A 169 7.60 16.58 6.72
N ARG A 170 7.87 16.15 7.96
CA ARG A 170 8.81 16.85 8.85
C ARG A 170 10.24 16.89 8.31
N ALA A 171 10.72 15.80 7.68
CA ALA A 171 12.02 15.82 7.01
C ALA A 171 12.01 16.78 5.82
N TYR A 172 10.92 16.80 5.03
CA TYR A 172 10.76 17.73 3.92
C TYR A 172 10.79 19.19 4.37
N THR A 173 10.02 19.56 5.40
CA THR A 173 9.94 20.95 5.87
C THR A 173 11.06 21.36 6.83
N ALA A 174 12.06 20.50 7.05
CA ALA A 174 13.23 20.85 7.85
C ALA A 174 14.03 21.98 7.20
N ASP A 175 14.03 22.04 5.87
CA ASP A 175 14.48 23.19 5.10
C ASP A 175 13.26 24.07 4.75
N GLN A 176 13.21 25.27 5.34
CA GLN A 176 12.13 26.23 5.13
C GLN A 176 12.10 26.81 3.71
N ALA A 177 13.16 26.62 2.92
CA ALA A 177 13.17 27.01 1.51
C ALA A 177 12.43 26.01 0.60
N ASN A 178 12.07 24.83 1.10
CA ASN A 178 11.32 23.87 0.31
C ASN A 178 9.88 24.37 0.06
N PRO A 179 9.38 24.25 -1.19
CA PRO A 179 8.07 24.75 -1.54
C PRO A 179 6.97 23.96 -0.83
N VAL A 180 5.96 24.66 -0.31
CA VAL A 180 4.78 24.07 0.34
C VAL A 180 3.53 24.59 -0.35
N ALA A 181 2.66 23.68 -0.76
CA ALA A 181 1.36 24.02 -1.33
C ALA A 181 0.27 24.07 -0.23
N THR A 182 -0.83 24.76 -0.52
CA THR A 182 -1.99 24.88 0.35
C THR A 182 -3.27 24.57 -0.41
N GLY A 183 -4.37 24.37 0.31
CA GLY A 183 -5.65 23.98 -0.28
C GLY A 183 -5.82 22.46 -0.39
N ARG A 184 -6.93 22.05 -0.99
CA ARG A 184 -7.25 20.63 -1.19
C ARG A 184 -6.70 20.15 -2.52
N SER A 185 -6.32 18.88 -2.58
CA SER A 185 -6.05 18.18 -3.83
C SER A 185 -7.25 17.32 -4.18
N LEU A 186 -7.73 17.44 -5.43
CA LEU A 186 -8.88 16.72 -5.98
C LEU A 186 -8.49 16.18 -7.36
N PRO A 187 -7.70 15.11 -7.41
CA PRO A 187 -7.31 14.52 -8.69
C PRO A 187 -8.51 13.89 -9.39
N GLU A 188 -8.43 13.79 -10.71
CA GLU A 188 -9.40 13.01 -11.49
C GLU A 188 -9.22 11.52 -11.16
N ALA A 189 -10.34 10.82 -10.97
CA ALA A 189 -10.30 9.40 -10.69
C ALA A 189 -9.79 8.62 -11.91
N VAL A 190 -8.95 7.64 -11.66
CA VAL A 190 -8.40 6.73 -12.68
C VAL A 190 -8.68 5.28 -12.28
N ILE A 191 -8.41 4.35 -13.19
CA ILE A 191 -8.52 2.92 -12.89
C ILE A 191 -7.21 2.48 -12.23
N PHE A 192 -7.33 1.85 -11.07
CA PHE A 192 -6.29 1.03 -10.46
C PHE A 192 -6.75 -0.43 -10.52
N ALA A 193 -6.04 -1.27 -11.26
CA ALA A 193 -6.31 -2.70 -11.40
C ALA A 193 -5.33 -3.50 -10.53
N ALA A 194 -5.82 -4.11 -9.46
CA ALA A 194 -4.99 -4.85 -8.52
C ALA A 194 -4.62 -6.23 -9.07
N GLN A 195 -3.38 -6.65 -8.80
CA GLN A 195 -2.92 -8.03 -8.94
C GLN A 195 -2.65 -8.57 -7.54
N PHE A 196 -3.70 -9.06 -6.88
CA PHE A 196 -3.63 -9.48 -5.49
C PHE A 196 -2.62 -10.62 -5.27
N ARG A 197 -1.75 -10.44 -4.27
CA ARG A 197 -0.66 -11.36 -3.86
C ARG A 197 -0.99 -11.99 -2.50
N PRO A 198 -1.78 -13.07 -2.46
CA PRO A 198 -2.19 -13.72 -1.21
C PRO A 198 -0.98 -14.23 -0.41
N GLU A 199 0.14 -14.55 -1.06
CA GLU A 199 1.36 -15.01 -0.42
C GLU A 199 1.97 -14.00 0.57
N MET A 200 1.66 -12.71 0.45
CA MET A 200 2.13 -11.67 1.38
C MET A 200 1.27 -11.52 2.64
N VAL A 201 0.09 -12.13 2.64
CA VAL A 201 -0.90 -12.05 3.73
C VAL A 201 -0.88 -13.39 4.47
N ALA A 202 -0.71 -13.36 5.78
CA ALA A 202 -0.93 -14.53 6.63
C ALA A 202 -2.25 -14.38 7.37
N ASP A 203 -2.97 -15.49 7.52
CA ASP A 203 -4.11 -15.59 8.42
C ASP A 203 -3.75 -16.37 9.70
N ARG A 204 -4.75 -16.66 10.52
CA ARG A 204 -4.58 -17.39 11.77
C ARG A 204 -4.12 -18.83 11.55
N ASP A 205 -4.63 -19.49 10.51
CA ASP A 205 -4.31 -20.89 10.21
C ASP A 205 -2.87 -21.00 9.71
N ASP A 206 -2.41 -20.03 8.91
CA ASP A 206 -1.01 -19.87 8.52
C ASP A 206 -0.09 -19.76 9.74
N VAL A 207 -0.47 -18.92 10.71
CA VAL A 207 0.31 -18.73 11.95
C VAL A 207 0.32 -20.00 12.80
N ALA A 208 -0.82 -20.70 12.90
CA ALA A 208 -0.89 -21.97 13.61
C ALA A 208 -0.02 -23.05 12.94
N ALA A 209 0.02 -23.07 11.61
CA ALA A 209 0.88 -23.97 10.84
C ALA A 209 2.37 -23.64 11.02
N ALA A 210 2.75 -22.36 10.91
CA ALA A 210 4.12 -21.89 11.14
C ALA A 210 4.60 -22.21 12.56
N MET A 211 3.74 -22.02 13.57
CA MET A 211 4.04 -22.38 14.96
C MET A 211 4.34 -23.89 15.12
N GLN A 212 3.66 -24.75 14.37
CA GLN A 212 3.85 -26.21 14.43
C GLN A 212 5.08 -26.68 13.63
N SER A 213 5.38 -26.04 12.50
CA SER A 213 6.49 -26.39 11.61
C SER A 213 7.83 -25.78 12.03
N GLY A 214 7.83 -24.87 13.01
CA GLY A 214 9.02 -24.13 13.44
C GLY A 214 9.34 -22.91 12.56
N GLY A 215 8.34 -22.38 11.84
CA GLY A 215 8.44 -21.09 11.14
C GLY A 215 8.67 -19.93 12.09
N THR A 216 9.30 -18.86 11.61
CA THR A 216 9.67 -17.73 12.47
C THR A 216 8.48 -16.80 12.67
N LEU A 217 7.94 -16.72 13.89
CA LEU A 217 6.91 -15.75 14.25
C LEU A 217 7.56 -14.53 14.92
N ILE A 218 7.29 -13.33 14.43
CA ILE A 218 7.93 -12.10 14.92
C ILE A 218 6.88 -11.14 15.48
N ASP A 219 6.93 -10.91 16.78
CA ASP A 219 6.08 -9.95 17.48
C ASP A 219 6.72 -8.56 17.48
N ASN A 220 6.08 -7.61 16.80
CA ASN A 220 6.55 -6.22 16.72
C ASN A 220 5.92 -5.28 17.76
N ARG A 221 5.19 -5.81 18.75
CA ARG A 221 4.63 -4.99 19.85
C ARG A 221 5.71 -4.51 20.82
N PRO A 222 5.39 -3.51 21.66
CA PRO A 222 6.23 -3.15 22.81
C PRO A 222 6.53 -4.38 23.68
N THR A 223 7.74 -4.45 24.22
CA THR A 223 8.21 -5.58 25.05
C THR A 223 7.25 -5.90 26.20
N ALA A 224 6.66 -4.90 26.85
CA ALA A 224 5.69 -5.13 27.92
C ALA A 224 4.43 -5.90 27.47
N GLN A 225 4.04 -5.81 26.19
CA GLN A 225 2.91 -6.57 25.64
C GLN A 225 3.32 -7.98 25.25
N TYR A 226 4.50 -8.14 24.64
CA TYR A 226 5.10 -9.44 24.35
C TYR A 226 5.23 -10.29 25.63
N LEU A 227 5.76 -9.71 26.70
CA LEU A 227 5.90 -10.38 28.01
C LEU A 227 4.55 -10.63 28.70
N GLY A 228 3.45 -10.03 28.24
CA GLY A 228 2.13 -10.13 28.88
C GLY A 228 1.96 -9.26 30.14
N GLN A 229 2.82 -8.27 30.35
CA GLN A 229 2.70 -7.27 31.43
C GLN A 229 1.64 -6.19 31.13
N SER A 230 1.29 -6.04 29.85
CA SER A 230 0.22 -5.16 29.37
C SER A 230 -0.42 -5.80 28.14
N SER A 231 -1.59 -5.32 27.73
CA SER A 231 -2.24 -5.78 26.50
C SER A 231 -2.93 -4.62 25.79
N HIS A 232 -3.15 -4.79 24.49
CA HIS A 232 -4.01 -3.90 23.75
C HIS A 232 -5.47 -4.08 24.21
N PRO A 233 -6.29 -3.03 24.35
CA PRO A 233 -7.64 -3.14 24.92
C PRO A 233 -8.60 -4.09 24.18
N ALA A 234 -8.35 -4.33 22.89
CA ALA A 234 -9.13 -5.26 22.08
C ALA A 234 -8.64 -6.72 22.14
N ALA A 235 -7.45 -6.99 22.68
CA ALA A 235 -6.94 -8.35 22.84
C ALA A 235 -7.57 -8.99 24.09
N GLN A 236 -8.06 -10.22 23.97
CA GLN A 236 -8.78 -10.90 25.06
C GLN A 236 -7.85 -11.45 26.14
N ARG A 237 -6.59 -11.71 25.79
CA ARG A 237 -5.60 -12.36 26.66
C ARG A 237 -4.24 -11.64 26.52
N PRO A 238 -3.52 -11.35 27.62
CA PRO A 238 -2.15 -10.82 27.56
C PRO A 238 -1.15 -11.93 27.20
N GLY A 239 0.03 -11.54 26.73
CA GLY A 239 1.08 -12.47 26.28
C GLY A 239 1.26 -12.42 24.77
N THR A 240 1.94 -13.42 24.21
CA THR A 240 2.29 -13.56 22.80
C THR A 240 1.92 -14.94 22.25
N ILE A 241 2.12 -15.15 20.94
CA ILE A 241 1.99 -16.45 20.30
C ILE A 241 3.20 -17.32 20.70
N PRO A 242 3.01 -18.57 21.15
CA PRO A 242 4.12 -19.42 21.60
C PRO A 242 5.25 -19.54 20.57
N GLY A 243 6.49 -19.45 21.05
CA GLY A 243 7.68 -19.53 20.21
C GLY A 243 7.95 -18.30 19.33
N ALA A 244 7.11 -17.27 19.39
CA ALA A 244 7.39 -16.01 18.71
C ALA A 244 8.58 -15.28 19.36
N VAL A 245 9.37 -14.60 18.53
CA VAL A 245 10.47 -13.74 18.99
C VAL A 245 10.05 -12.28 19.02
N SER A 246 10.65 -11.47 19.90
CA SER A 246 10.32 -10.05 20.03
C SER A 246 11.28 -9.16 19.25
N VAL A 247 10.74 -8.35 18.33
CA VAL A 247 11.45 -7.26 17.65
C VAL A 247 10.60 -5.99 17.75
N PRO A 248 10.66 -5.25 18.87
CA PRO A 248 9.77 -4.13 19.12
C PRO A 248 9.86 -3.03 18.06
N GLU A 249 8.69 -2.50 17.66
CA GLU A 249 8.56 -1.42 16.67
C GLU A 249 9.48 -0.22 16.91
N SER A 250 9.67 0.16 18.17
CA SER A 250 10.48 1.31 18.58
C SER A 250 11.97 1.15 18.25
N GLN A 251 12.43 -0.05 17.90
CA GLN A 251 13.81 -0.31 17.49
C GLN A 251 14.01 -0.22 15.97
N LEU A 252 12.93 -0.20 15.19
CA LEU A 252 12.97 -0.19 13.72
C LEU A 252 13.04 1.22 13.13
N THR A 253 12.77 2.26 13.93
CA THR A 253 12.90 3.66 13.51
C THR A 253 13.67 4.49 14.52
N ASP A 254 14.20 5.63 14.09
CA ASP A 254 14.68 6.67 14.99
C ASP A 254 13.51 7.50 15.59
N ALA A 255 13.84 8.43 16.50
CA ALA A 255 12.86 9.31 17.15
C ALA A 255 12.21 10.35 16.21
N LYS A 256 12.71 10.47 14.98
CA LYS A 256 12.19 11.35 13.92
C LYS A 256 11.39 10.55 12.88
N GLY A 257 11.09 9.28 13.17
CA GLY A 257 10.35 8.39 12.28
C GLY A 257 11.12 8.03 11.02
N ARG A 258 12.46 8.08 11.01
CA ARG A 258 13.27 7.49 9.94
C ARG A 258 13.52 6.03 10.19
N PHE A 259 13.53 5.22 9.15
CA PHE A 259 13.92 3.82 9.28
C PHE A 259 15.39 3.68 9.66
N VAL A 260 15.70 2.68 10.49
CA VAL A 260 17.09 2.33 10.80
C VAL A 260 17.76 1.66 9.60
N SER A 261 19.10 1.71 9.55
CA SER A 261 19.87 1.12 8.46
C SER A 261 19.70 -0.40 8.36
N SER A 262 19.97 -0.97 7.18
CA SER A 262 19.96 -2.43 6.96
C SER A 262 20.88 -3.17 7.93
N THR A 263 22.07 -2.64 8.23
CA THR A 263 22.98 -3.20 9.25
C THR A 263 22.32 -3.25 10.63
N ARG A 264 21.57 -2.22 11.02
CA ARG A 264 20.86 -2.20 12.30
C ARG A 264 19.70 -3.19 12.30
N VAL A 265 18.92 -3.27 11.22
CA VAL A 265 17.84 -4.26 11.09
C VAL A 265 18.39 -5.70 11.21
N ALA A 266 19.47 -6.02 10.51
CA ALA A 266 20.11 -7.34 10.57
C ALA A 266 20.54 -7.68 12.01
N ALA A 267 21.19 -6.74 12.70
CA ALA A 267 21.62 -6.94 14.08
C ALA A 267 20.46 -7.13 15.06
N LEU A 268 19.32 -6.46 14.83
CA LEU A 268 18.11 -6.64 15.66
C LEU A 268 17.51 -8.03 15.48
N LEU A 269 17.44 -8.52 14.25
CA LEU A 269 16.92 -9.86 13.93
C LEU A 269 17.84 -10.96 14.48
N GLU A 270 19.15 -10.82 14.29
CA GLU A 270 20.15 -11.76 14.83
C GLU A 270 20.07 -11.83 16.36
N ALA A 271 19.97 -10.69 17.04
CA ALA A 271 19.81 -10.63 18.50
C ALA A 271 18.51 -11.28 18.99
N ALA A 272 17.47 -11.30 18.16
CA ALA A 272 16.21 -11.99 18.42
C ALA A 272 16.23 -13.48 18.02
N GLY A 273 17.35 -14.00 17.52
CA GLY A 273 17.50 -15.40 17.09
C GLY A 273 16.93 -15.70 15.71
N VAL A 274 16.64 -14.68 14.90
CA VAL A 274 16.16 -14.84 13.53
C VAL A 274 17.35 -15.01 12.59
N GLY A 275 17.40 -16.13 11.88
CA GLY A 275 18.45 -16.46 10.90
C GLY A 275 18.55 -15.43 9.78
N ALA A 276 19.71 -15.35 9.13
CA ALA A 276 19.96 -14.42 8.01
C ALA A 276 19.43 -14.92 6.65
N GLY A 277 18.90 -16.15 6.60
CA GLY A 277 18.38 -16.75 5.39
C GLY A 277 17.02 -16.18 4.96
N ASP A 278 16.41 -16.89 4.01
CA ASP A 278 15.09 -16.59 3.45
C ASP A 278 14.05 -17.61 3.92
N GLU A 279 14.23 -18.13 5.14
CA GLU A 279 13.23 -18.96 5.80
C GLU A 279 11.93 -18.19 6.01
N GLU A 280 10.81 -18.91 6.10
CA GLU A 280 9.51 -18.29 6.34
C GLU A 280 9.51 -17.47 7.64
N ALA A 281 9.05 -16.23 7.52
CA ALA A 281 8.79 -15.36 8.65
C ALA A 281 7.39 -14.74 8.56
N ILE A 282 6.66 -14.73 9.68
CA ILE A 282 5.36 -14.06 9.79
C ILE A 282 5.46 -12.98 10.85
N THR A 283 5.24 -11.72 10.46
CA THR A 283 5.21 -10.59 11.39
C THR A 283 3.79 -10.33 11.88
N PHE A 284 3.66 -9.99 13.15
CA PHE A 284 2.38 -9.65 13.76
C PHE A 284 2.53 -8.60 14.86
N CYS A 285 1.42 -7.99 15.25
CA CYS A 285 1.37 -7.11 16.42
C CYS A 285 0.03 -7.20 17.14
N ASN A 286 -0.70 -6.10 17.32
CA ASN A 286 -2.09 -6.12 17.82
C ASN A 286 -3.13 -6.15 16.70
N THR A 287 -2.94 -5.36 15.64
CA THR A 287 -3.92 -5.16 14.55
C THR A 287 -3.26 -5.04 13.17
N GLY A 288 -2.04 -5.56 13.01
CA GLY A 288 -1.31 -5.48 11.74
C GLY A 288 -0.63 -4.14 11.44
N HIS A 289 -0.73 -3.13 12.32
CA HIS A 289 -0.09 -1.82 12.14
C HIS A 289 1.42 -1.91 12.34
N TRP A 290 1.92 -2.21 13.54
CA TRP A 290 3.37 -2.36 13.76
C TRP A 290 3.98 -3.58 13.06
N ALA A 291 3.18 -4.58 12.72
CA ALA A 291 3.63 -5.74 11.94
C ALA A 291 4.15 -5.33 10.55
N SER A 292 3.63 -4.24 9.95
CA SER A 292 4.11 -3.75 8.67
C SER A 292 5.52 -3.15 8.76
N LEU A 293 5.93 -2.63 9.92
CA LEU A 293 7.32 -2.21 10.13
C LEU A 293 8.26 -3.41 10.08
N GLY A 294 7.91 -4.50 10.79
CA GLY A 294 8.70 -5.73 10.78
C GLY A 294 8.74 -6.40 9.42
N TRP A 295 7.62 -6.35 8.68
CA TRP A 295 7.55 -6.83 7.30
C TRP A 295 8.45 -5.99 6.39
N PHE A 296 8.30 -4.66 6.42
CA PHE A 296 9.08 -3.74 5.59
C PHE A 296 10.60 -3.84 5.88
N ALA A 297 10.98 -3.94 7.16
CA ALA A 297 12.36 -4.10 7.55
C ALA A 297 12.99 -5.37 6.97
N GLN A 298 12.26 -6.48 6.94
CA GLN A 298 12.79 -7.74 6.40
C GLN A 298 12.70 -7.81 4.87
N SER A 299 11.53 -7.50 4.31
CA SER A 299 11.29 -7.64 2.87
C SER A 299 11.97 -6.57 2.04
N GLU A 300 11.88 -5.32 2.47
CA GLU A 300 12.27 -4.18 1.65
C GLU A 300 13.67 -3.67 2.02
N ILE A 301 14.01 -3.62 3.31
CA ILE A 301 15.34 -3.15 3.75
C ILE A 301 16.40 -4.25 3.66
N LEU A 302 16.06 -5.50 3.98
CA LEU A 302 16.98 -6.65 3.86
C LEU A 302 16.77 -7.48 2.59
N GLY A 303 15.67 -7.27 1.86
CA GLY A 303 15.43 -7.97 0.59
C GLY A 303 14.87 -9.39 0.71
N ARG A 304 14.44 -9.84 1.89
CA ARG A 304 13.88 -11.19 2.11
C ARG A 304 12.59 -11.38 1.32
N LYS A 305 12.40 -12.56 0.73
CA LYS A 305 11.25 -12.86 -0.13
C LYS A 305 10.15 -13.59 0.62
N ASN A 306 10.48 -14.38 1.63
CA ASN A 306 9.52 -15.23 2.32
C ASN A 306 9.01 -14.63 3.65
N VAL A 307 8.52 -13.38 3.59
CA VAL A 307 7.99 -12.68 4.76
C VAL A 307 6.54 -12.29 4.54
N ARG A 308 5.67 -12.72 5.45
CA ARG A 308 4.23 -12.51 5.41
C ARG A 308 3.80 -11.64 6.59
N LEU A 309 2.69 -10.94 6.44
CA LEU A 309 2.13 -10.12 7.51
C LEU A 309 0.78 -10.71 7.97
N TYR A 310 0.71 -11.10 9.24
CA TYR A 310 -0.54 -11.50 9.88
C TYR A 310 -1.28 -10.28 10.44
N ASP A 311 -2.20 -9.73 9.64
CA ASP A 311 -2.85 -8.47 9.98
C ASP A 311 -3.94 -8.60 11.05
N GLY A 312 -4.47 -9.81 11.24
CA GLY A 312 -5.36 -10.16 12.35
C GLY A 312 -4.65 -10.00 13.68
N SER A 313 -3.38 -10.40 13.69
CA SER A 313 -2.46 -10.15 14.80
C SER A 313 -3.04 -10.68 16.13
N MET A 314 -2.58 -10.15 17.27
CA MET A 314 -3.02 -10.65 18.58
C MET A 314 -4.51 -10.42 18.88
N VAL A 315 -5.17 -9.43 18.27
CA VAL A 315 -6.62 -9.28 18.45
C VAL A 315 -7.37 -10.44 17.80
N ASP A 316 -6.97 -10.86 16.59
CA ASP A 316 -7.56 -12.04 15.95
C ASP A 316 -7.16 -13.33 16.66
N TRP A 317 -5.88 -13.50 17.01
CA TRP A 317 -5.37 -14.71 17.67
C TRP A 317 -6.06 -14.95 19.03
N THR A 318 -6.21 -13.90 19.83
CA THR A 318 -6.85 -14.01 21.16
C THR A 318 -8.37 -14.09 21.10
N ALA A 319 -9.00 -13.81 19.95
CA ALA A 319 -10.44 -13.97 19.77
C ALA A 319 -10.87 -15.45 19.82
N GLN A 320 -9.97 -16.38 19.48
CA GLN A 320 -10.15 -17.80 19.73
C GLN A 320 -9.61 -18.14 21.11
N THR A 321 -10.44 -18.76 21.95
CA THR A 321 -10.09 -19.00 23.36
C THR A 321 -9.23 -20.24 23.57
N ASP A 322 -9.24 -21.16 22.62
CA ASP A 322 -8.52 -22.45 22.63
C ASP A 322 -7.09 -22.35 22.07
N LEU A 323 -6.79 -21.33 21.27
CA LEU A 323 -5.42 -21.09 20.81
C LEU A 323 -4.46 -20.80 21.97
N PRO A 324 -3.23 -21.33 21.95
CA PRO A 324 -2.27 -21.15 23.02
C PRO A 324 -1.72 -19.72 23.05
N ILE A 325 -1.31 -19.29 24.25
CA ILE A 325 -0.67 -18.00 24.51
C ILE A 325 0.52 -18.27 25.43
N GLU A 326 1.64 -17.64 25.15
CA GLU A 326 2.81 -17.63 26.01
C GLU A 326 2.88 -16.32 26.81
N VAL A 327 3.14 -16.43 28.11
CA VAL A 327 3.39 -15.30 29.00
C VAL A 327 4.74 -15.54 29.67
N GLU A 328 5.74 -14.74 29.33
CA GLU A 328 7.11 -14.93 29.83
C GLU A 328 7.28 -14.52 31.31
N VAL A 329 6.28 -13.90 31.94
CA VAL A 329 6.34 -13.41 33.34
C VAL A 329 6.48 -14.55 34.38
N ALA A 330 6.48 -15.83 33.99
CA ALA A 330 6.50 -16.97 34.90
C ALA A 330 7.82 -17.76 35.01
N LYS A 331 8.96 -17.28 34.50
CA LYS A 331 10.27 -17.96 34.66
C LYS A 331 11.23 -17.30 35.66
N THR A 332 10.70 -16.57 36.64
CA THR A 332 11.47 -16.13 37.82
C THR A 332 10.95 -16.87 39.06
N GLN A 333 11.38 -18.12 39.23
CA GLN A 333 11.46 -18.79 40.54
C GLN A 333 12.83 -19.43 40.68
#